data_AF-A0A9X0R3B5-F1
#
_entry.id   AF-A0A9X0R3B5-F1
#
_cell.length_a   1.000
_cell.length_b   1.000
_cell.length_c   1.000
_cell.angle_alpha   90.00
_cell.angle_beta   90.00
_cell.angle_gamma   90.00
#
_symmetry.space_group_name_H-M   'P 1'
#
loop_
_entity.id
_entity.type
_entity.pdbx_description
1 polymer ?
#
loop_
_entity_poly.entity_id
_entity_poly.type
_entity_poly.pdbx_seq_one_letter_code
_entity_poly.pdbx_strand_id
1 'polypeptide(L)' 'MVRPVPPGPPPGAVLEVLHRAATEAAAQPEYREAIARLEMRPYPLSPAEFGRRLKADYDKWGPIVAESGFKPEEG' A
#
# COMPACT_ATOMS: atom_id res chain seq x y z
N MET A 1 -5.19 17.76 14.78
CA MET A 1 -3.87 17.27 15.26
C MET A 1 -3.82 15.78 14.99
N VAL A 2 -3.04 15.33 14.00
CA VAL A 2 -2.91 13.88 13.67
C VAL A 2 -1.92 13.26 14.65
N ARG A 3 -2.33 12.20 15.35
CA ARG A 3 -1.45 11.49 16.29
C ARG A 3 -0.47 10.61 15.50
N PRO A 4 0.82 10.53 15.89
CA PRO A 4 1.77 9.64 15.22
C PRO A 4 1.31 8.18 15.28
N VAL A 5 1.50 7.46 14.17
CA VAL A 5 1.25 6.04 14.07
C VAL A 5 2.40 5.30 14.78
N PRO A 6 2.12 4.42 15.75
CA PRO A 6 3.15 3.64 16.42
C PRO A 6 3.85 2.68 15.44
N PRO A 7 5.12 2.30 15.69
CA PRO A 7 5.83 1.35 14.84
C PRO A 7 5.19 -0.04 14.93
N GLY A 8 5.18 -0.74 13.80
CA GLY A 8 4.62 -2.10 13.68
C GLY A 8 3.16 -2.13 13.23
N PRO A 9 2.61 -3.32 12.97
CA PRO A 9 1.23 -3.47 12.56
C PRO A 9 0.27 -3.04 13.68
N PRO A 10 -0.87 -2.40 13.35
CA PRO A 10 -1.88 -2.11 14.35
C PRO A 10 -2.48 -3.41 14.92
N PRO A 11 -3.15 -3.36 16.09
CA PRO A 11 -3.88 -4.51 16.61
C PRO A 11 -4.85 -5.08 15.57
N GLY A 12 -5.05 -6.40 15.54
CA GLY A 12 -5.82 -7.10 14.51
C GLY A 12 -7.21 -6.50 14.24
N ALA A 13 -7.95 -6.17 15.31
CA ALA A 13 -9.27 -5.54 15.18
C ALA A 13 -9.22 -4.16 14.47
N VAL A 14 -8.17 -3.36 14.72
CA VAL A 14 -7.98 -2.07 14.04
C VAL A 14 -7.61 -2.30 12.57
N LEU A 15 -6.75 -3.28 12.29
CA LEU A 15 -6.37 -3.65 10.93
C LEU A 15 -7.59 -4.08 10.10
N GLU A 16 -8.47 -4.90 10.69
CA GLU A 16 -9.71 -5.36 10.04
C GLU A 16 -10.66 -4.21 9.72
N VAL A 17 -10.85 -3.27 10.66
CA VAL A 17 -11.69 -2.09 10.45
C VAL A 17 -11.15 -1.23 9.31
N LEU A 18 -9.83 -0.97 9.29
CA LEU A 18 -9.19 -0.17 8.25
C LEU A 18 -9.24 -0.86 6.90
N HIS A 19 -8.95 -2.17 6.85
CA HIS A 19 -9.01 -2.94 5.62
C HIS A 19 -10.42 -2.92 5.03
N ARG A 20 -11.44 -3.20 5.84
CA ARG A 20 -12.84 -3.18 5.41
C ARG A 20 -13.22 -1.81 4.86
N ALA A 21 -12.99 -0.74 5.62
CA ALA A 21 -13.33 0.62 5.19
C ALA A 21 -12.63 1.01 3.86
N ALA A 22 -11.35 0.65 3.70
CA ALA A 22 -10.62 0.91 2.46
C ALA A 22 -11.19 0.13 1.27
N THR A 23 -11.54 -1.15 1.46
CA THR A 23 -12.13 -1.97 0.39
C THR A 23 -13.54 -1.52 0.01
N GLU A 24 -14.35 -1.10 0.98
CA GLU A 24 -15.69 -0.54 0.75
C GLU A 24 -15.61 0.78 -0.02
N ALA A 25 -14.68 1.67 0.34
CA ALA A 25 -14.43 2.91 -0.38
C ALA A 25 -13.95 2.64 -1.82
N ALA A 26 -13.01 1.69 -1.99
CA ALA A 26 -12.49 1.30 -3.29
C ALA A 26 -13.56 0.65 -4.20
N ALA A 27 -14.64 0.13 -3.61
CA ALA A 27 -15.75 -0.46 -4.33
C ALA A 27 -16.76 0.58 -4.85
N GLN A 28 -16.76 1.81 -4.33
CA GLN A 28 -17.73 2.84 -4.71
C GLN A 28 -17.60 3.22 -6.20
N PRO A 29 -18.72 3.39 -6.93
CA PRO A 29 -18.71 3.78 -8.34
C PRO A 29 -17.91 5.05 -8.60
N GLU A 30 -18.08 6.08 -7.78
CA GLU A 30 -17.43 7.38 -7.94
C GLU A 30 -15.91 7.27 -7.78
N TYR A 31 -15.45 6.43 -6.84
CA TYR A 31 -14.03 6.15 -6.66
C TYR A 31 -13.47 5.40 -7.87
N ARG A 32 -14.18 4.36 -8.34
CA ARG A 32 -13.77 3.58 -9.51
C ARG A 32 -13.66 4.45 -10.76
N GLU A 33 -14.62 5.34 -10.99
CA GLU A 33 -14.59 6.30 -12.09
C GLU A 33 -13.42 7.27 -11.98
N ALA A 34 -13.16 7.82 -10.79
CA ALA A 34 -12.06 8.73 -10.57
C ALA A 34 -10.69 8.07 -10.83
N ILE A 35 -10.49 6.83 -10.37
CA ILE A 35 -9.27 6.06 -10.60
C ILE A 35 -9.14 5.64 -12.07
N ALA A 36 -10.23 5.32 -12.75
CA ALA A 36 -10.22 4.98 -14.17
C ALA A 36 -9.76 6.16 -15.06
N ARG A 37 -10.09 7.40 -14.71
CA ARG A 37 -9.60 8.60 -15.41
C ARG A 37 -8.08 8.79 -15.30
N LEU A 38 -7.43 8.13 -14.34
CA LEU A 38 -5.98 8.08 -14.20
C LEU A 38 -5.37 6.89 -14.96
N GLU A 39 -6.15 6.19 -15.80
CA GLU A 39 -5.77 4.93 -16.46
C GLU A 39 -5.37 3.83 -15.48
N MET A 40 -5.89 3.89 -14.26
CA MET A 40 -5.65 2.94 -13.18
C MET A 40 -6.90 2.14 -12.86
N ARG A 41 -6.75 1.08 -12.04
CA ARG A 41 -7.87 0.31 -11.51
C ARG A 41 -7.64 0.04 -10.03
N PRO A 42 -8.70 0.03 -9.19
CA PRO A 42 -8.54 -0.42 -7.81
C PRO A 42 -8.01 -1.85 -7.77
N TYR A 43 -7.01 -2.09 -6.93
CA TYR A 43 -6.39 -3.40 -6.74
C TYR A 43 -6.38 -3.76 -5.25
N PRO A 44 -7.55 -4.08 -4.67
CA PRO A 44 -7.63 -4.46 -3.26
C PRO A 44 -6.94 -5.80 -3.04
N LEU A 45 -6.11 -5.87 -2.01
CA LEU A 45 -5.45 -7.07 -1.51
C LEU A 45 -5.84 -7.26 -0.05
N SER A 46 -5.93 -8.52 0.41
CA SER A 46 -5.97 -8.76 1.86
C SER A 46 -4.67 -8.24 2.51
N PRO A 47 -4.67 -7.93 3.82
CA PRO A 47 -3.47 -7.46 4.50
C PRO A 47 -2.28 -8.43 4.36
N ALA A 48 -2.54 -9.74 4.38
CA ALA A 48 -1.51 -10.76 4.19
C ALA A 48 -0.96 -10.80 2.76
N GLU A 49 -1.81 -10.65 1.74
CA GLU A 49 -1.38 -10.56 0.34
C GLU A 49 -0.57 -9.30 0.08
N PHE A 50 -1.00 -8.16 0.63
CA PHE A 50 -0.27 -6.91 0.53
C PHE A 50 1.14 -7.01 1.15
N GLY A 51 1.24 -7.61 2.35
CA GLY A 51 2.53 -7.88 2.99
C GLY A 51 3.44 -8.80 2.15
N ARG A 52 2.88 -9.87 1.56
CA ARG A 52 3.63 -10.74 0.64
C ARG A 52 4.12 -10.01 -0.60
N ARG A 53 3.28 -9.13 -1.17
CA ARG A 53 3.63 -8.34 -2.35
C ARG A 53 4.77 -7.37 -2.08
N LEU A 54 4.69 -6.61 -0.98
CA LEU A 54 5.77 -5.71 -0.56
C LEU A 54 7.09 -6.45 -0.36
N LYS A 55 7.06 -7.62 0.28
CA LYS A 55 8.26 -8.46 0.43
C LYS A 55 8.81 -8.89 -0.94
N ALA A 56 7.96 -9.36 -1.84
CA ALA A 56 8.39 -9.78 -3.18
C ALA A 56 8.98 -8.63 -4.00
N ASP A 57 8.38 -7.43 -3.92
CA ASP A 57 8.90 -6.23 -4.58
C ASP A 57 10.25 -5.81 -3.98
N TYR A 58 10.38 -5.86 -2.64
CA TYR A 58 11.64 -5.57 -1.96
C TYR A 58 12.75 -6.55 -2.32
N ASP A 59 12.47 -7.86 -2.25
CA ASP A 59 13.43 -8.91 -2.56
C ASP A 59 13.91 -8.83 -4.02
N LYS A 60 13.02 -8.43 -4.94
CA LYS A 60 13.35 -8.27 -6.37
C LYS A 60 14.19 -7.02 -6.62
N TRP A 61 13.73 -5.87 -6.13
CA TRP A 61 14.31 -4.58 -6.53
C TRP A 61 15.46 -4.13 -5.64
N GLY A 62 15.50 -4.55 -4.38
CA GLY A 62 16.58 -4.23 -3.44
C GLY A 62 18.00 -4.44 -4.01
N PRO A 63 18.35 -5.65 -4.51
CA PRO A 63 19.67 -5.86 -5.11
C PRO A 63 19.89 -5.04 -6.38
N ILE A 64 18.88 -4.92 -7.25
CA ILE A 64 18.99 -4.15 -8.51
C ILE A 64 19.30 -2.67 -8.23
N VAL A 65 18.61 -2.08 -7.26
CA VAL A 65 18.83 -0.69 -6.87
C VAL A 65 20.23 -0.52 -6.26
N ALA A 66 20.65 -1.43 -5.36
CA ALA A 66 21.98 -1.42 -4.77
C ALA A 66 23.10 -1.51 -5.83
N GLU A 67 22.93 -2.37 -6.84
CA GLU A 67 23.90 -2.56 -7.94
C GLU A 67 23.92 -1.38 -8.93
N SER A 68 22.80 -0.69 -9.12
CA SER A 68 22.71 0.44 -10.06
C SER A 68 23.52 1.67 -9.65
N GLY A 69 24.02 1.72 -8.41
CA GLY A 69 24.69 2.89 -7.86
C GLY A 69 23.75 4.07 -7.55
N PHE A 70 22.44 3.83 -7.55
CA PHE A 70 21.42 4.82 -7.20
C PHE A 70 21.69 5.40 -5.81
N LYS A 71 21.67 6.74 -5.73
CA LYS A 71 21.74 7.49 -4.48
C LYS A 71 20.46 8.31 -4.36
N PRO A 72 19.66 8.12 -3.31
CA PRO A 72 18.50 8.98 -3.11
C PRO A 72 18.97 10.43 -2.96
N GLU A 73 18.24 11.35 -3.57
CA GLU A 73 18.40 12.78 -3.32
C GLU A 73 18.26 13.02 -1.80
N GLU A 74 19.14 13.81 -1.19
CA GLU A 74 18.99 14.18 0.22
C GLU A 74 17.70 15.00 0.39
N GLY A 75 16.79 14.48 1.24
CA GLY A 75 15.52 15.13 1.57
C GLY A 75 15.59 15.95 2.86
#